data_AF-A0A562CYA1-F1
#
_entry.id   AF-A0A562CYA1-F1
#
_cell.length_a   1.000
_cell.length_b   1.000
_cell.length_c   1.000
_cell.angle_alpha   90.00
_cell.angle_beta   90.00
_cell.angle_gamma   90.00
#
_symmetry.space_group_name_H-M   'P 1'
#
loop_
_entity.id
_entity.type
_entity.pdbx_description
1 polymer ?
#
loop_
_entity_poly.entity_id
_entity_poly.type
_entity_poly.pdbx_seq_one_letter_code
_entity_poly.pdbx_strand_id
1 'polypeptide(L)'
;EPLPEGLSLGEECELKDAMDGGAVVKAQNQELISDEIAKHLEAGKQVTKLALNLDDHLSFVLGEDLIVRKLKFLEGAVDQLESTERDDLRAELDARFALMAGEARRLFLVLESALKISKAEA
;
A
#
# COMPACT_ATOMS: atom_id res chain seq x y z
N GLU A 1 11.73 13.45 1.66
CA GLU A 1 10.46 14.14 1.36
C GLU A 1 9.37 13.51 2.22
N PRO A 2 8.33 14.27 2.62
CA PRO A 2 7.18 13.67 3.31
C PRO A 2 6.48 12.67 2.39
N LEU A 3 5.78 11.70 2.96
CA LEU A 3 4.91 10.82 2.20
C LEU A 3 3.79 11.64 1.53
N PRO A 4 3.27 11.17 0.38
CA PRO A 4 2.05 11.73 -0.22
C PRO A 4 0.90 11.75 0.80
N GLU A 5 -0.03 12.68 0.61
CA GLU A 5 -1.21 12.80 1.47
C GLU A 5 -2.00 11.49 1.54
N GLY A 6 -2.44 11.15 2.74
CA GLY A 6 -3.18 9.92 3.06
C GLY A 6 -2.32 8.65 3.20
N LEU A 7 -1.05 8.66 2.75
CA LEU A 7 -0.15 7.52 2.93
C LEU A 7 0.60 7.58 4.26
N SER A 8 0.62 6.44 4.94
CA SER A 8 1.48 6.19 6.10
C SER A 8 2.28 4.89 5.93
N LEU A 9 3.39 4.78 6.65
CA LEU A 9 4.19 3.55 6.65
C LEU A 9 3.46 2.45 7.42
N GLY A 10 3.46 1.25 6.85
CA GLY A 10 3.17 0.03 7.59
C GLY A 10 4.41 -0.49 8.32
N GLU A 11 4.42 -1.78 8.63
CA GLU A 11 5.46 -2.42 9.46
C GLU A 11 6.26 -3.49 8.70
N GLU A 12 6.33 -3.38 7.37
CA GLU A 12 7.04 -4.33 6.51
C GLU A 12 7.82 -3.60 5.41
N CYS A 13 9.07 -4.01 5.20
CA CYS A 13 9.87 -3.57 4.05
C CYS A 13 10.88 -4.64 3.60
N GLU A 14 11.34 -4.52 2.36
CA GLU A 14 12.44 -5.30 1.80
C GLU A 14 13.53 -4.33 1.34
N LEU A 15 14.75 -4.46 1.88
CA LEU A 15 15.91 -3.68 1.47
C LEU A 15 16.92 -4.56 0.73
N LYS A 16 17.52 -4.04 -0.33
CA LYS A 16 18.55 -4.75 -1.13
C LYS A 16 19.77 -3.89 -1.36
N ASP A 17 20.92 -4.53 -1.49
CA ASP A 17 22.10 -3.87 -2.04
C ASP A 17 21.89 -3.55 -3.54
N ALA A 18 22.57 -2.51 -4.04
CA ALA A 18 22.48 -2.10 -5.44
C ALA A 18 23.09 -3.08 -6.45
N MET A 19 23.88 -4.06 -5.98
CA MET A 19 24.49 -5.09 -6.81
C MET A 19 23.55 -6.28 -6.99
N ASP A 20 23.42 -6.78 -8.22
CA ASP A 20 22.69 -8.02 -8.49
C ASP A 20 23.27 -9.20 -7.68
N GLY A 21 22.39 -9.91 -6.96
CA GLY A 21 22.78 -10.99 -6.05
C GLY A 21 23.35 -10.52 -4.70
N GLY A 22 23.28 -9.22 -4.41
CA GLY A 22 23.67 -8.64 -3.12
C GLY A 22 22.75 -9.04 -1.95
N ALA A 23 23.06 -8.55 -0.76
CA ALA A 23 22.32 -8.92 0.44
C ALA A 23 20.89 -8.38 0.41
N VAL A 24 19.97 -9.19 0.92
CA VAL A 24 18.54 -8.85 1.08
C VAL A 24 18.20 -8.86 2.56
N VAL A 25 17.62 -7.76 3.04
CA VAL A 25 17.06 -7.65 4.39
C VAL A 25 15.55 -7.58 4.26
N LYS A 26 14.83 -8.39 5.04
CA LYS A 26 13.37 -8.37 5.11
C LYS A 26 12.96 -8.10 6.55
N ALA A 27 12.19 -7.04 6.75
CA ALA A 27 11.62 -6.69 8.04
C ALA A 27 10.10 -6.87 7.98
N GLN A 28 9.52 -7.47 9.02
CA GLN A 28 8.09 -7.70 9.17
C GLN A 28 7.71 -7.46 10.63
N ASN A 29 6.55 -6.83 10.87
CA ASN A 29 6.09 -6.39 12.18
C ASN A 29 7.16 -5.55 12.90
N GLN A 30 7.80 -4.65 12.15
CA GLN A 30 8.87 -3.77 12.60
C GLN A 30 8.49 -2.33 12.29
N GLU A 31 8.65 -1.45 13.27
CA GLU A 31 8.55 0.00 13.05
C GLU A 31 9.62 0.43 12.05
N LEU A 32 9.20 1.05 10.94
CA LEU A 32 10.10 1.39 9.84
C LEU A 32 10.88 2.68 10.06
N ILE A 33 10.41 3.54 10.96
CA ILE A 33 11.14 4.73 11.43
C ILE A 33 11.94 4.32 12.68
N SER A 34 12.95 3.48 12.47
CA SER A 34 13.79 2.97 13.55
C SER A 34 15.29 3.03 13.19
N ASP A 35 16.14 3.01 14.22
CA ASP A 35 17.60 3.05 14.07
C ASP A 35 18.13 1.83 13.28
N GLU A 36 17.48 0.67 13.39
CA GLU A 36 17.85 -0.54 12.66
C GLU A 36 17.66 -0.36 11.17
N ILE A 37 16.51 0.17 10.75
CA ILE A 37 16.22 0.44 9.34
C ILE A 37 17.14 1.56 8.82
N ALA A 38 17.34 2.62 9.61
CA ALA A 38 18.25 3.72 9.27
C ALA A 38 19.67 3.22 8.98
N LYS A 39 20.22 2.33 9.82
CA LYS A 39 21.57 1.75 9.61
C LYS A 39 21.68 0.94 8.32
N HIS A 40 20.61 0.22 7.93
CA HIS A 40 20.61 -0.50 6.65
C HIS A 40 20.63 0.46 5.45
N LEU A 41 19.87 1.56 5.52
CA LEU A 41 19.88 2.61 4.50
C LEU A 41 21.24 3.31 4.42
N GLU A 42 21.84 3.66 5.56
CA GLU A 42 23.18 4.26 5.64
C GLU A 42 24.26 3.34 5.07
N ALA A 43 24.10 2.02 5.19
CA ALA A 43 24.98 1.03 4.58
C ALA A 43 24.80 0.90 3.05
N GLY A 44 23.94 1.72 2.43
CA GLY A 44 23.75 1.78 0.99
C GLY A 44 22.66 0.85 0.45
N LYS A 45 21.84 0.22 1.31
CA LYS A 45 20.70 -0.57 0.84
C LYS A 45 19.56 0.33 0.40
N GLN A 46 18.82 -0.13 -0.60
CA GLN A 46 17.66 0.56 -1.14
C GLN A 46 16.38 -0.22 -0.82
N VAL A 47 15.31 0.50 -0.52
CA VAL A 47 13.99 -0.09 -0.30
C VAL A 47 13.42 -0.54 -1.64
N THR A 48 13.12 -1.83 -1.74
CA THR A 48 12.56 -2.47 -2.95
C THR A 48 11.11 -2.92 -2.75
N LYS A 49 10.66 -3.04 -1.50
CA LYS A 49 9.24 -3.18 -1.13
C LYS A 49 8.96 -2.40 0.13
N LEU A 50 7.79 -1.76 0.18
CA LEU A 50 7.35 -0.94 1.31
C LEU A 50 5.88 -1.20 1.62
N ALA A 51 5.57 -1.56 2.87
CA ALA A 51 4.21 -1.60 3.36
C ALA A 51 3.70 -0.18 3.60
N LEU A 52 2.49 0.08 3.12
CA LEU A 52 1.83 1.37 3.19
C LEU A 52 0.37 1.17 3.59
N ASN A 53 -0.16 2.15 4.33
CA ASN A 53 -1.59 2.29 4.58
C ASN A 53 -2.09 3.55 3.89
N LEU A 54 -3.32 3.51 3.36
CA LEU A 54 -3.99 4.66 2.76
C LEU A 54 -5.26 4.97 3.57
N ASP A 55 -5.24 6.11 4.28
CA ASP A 55 -6.36 6.66 5.07
C ASP A 55 -7.06 5.64 5.99
N ASP A 56 -6.35 4.63 6.50
CA ASP A 56 -6.93 3.50 7.27
C ASP A 56 -8.05 2.73 6.54
N HIS A 57 -8.14 2.87 5.22
CA HIS A 57 -9.08 2.15 4.35
C HIS A 57 -8.40 1.00 3.62
N LEU A 58 -7.13 1.15 3.25
CA LEU A 58 -6.35 0.13 2.57
C LEU A 58 -5.01 -0.09 3.26
N SER A 59 -4.55 -1.34 3.30
CA SER A 59 -3.14 -1.67 3.54
C SER A 59 -2.61 -2.52 2.39
N PHE A 60 -1.37 -2.28 1.99
CA PHE A 60 -0.73 -2.97 0.88
C PHE A 60 0.79 -2.90 0.97
N VAL A 61 1.48 -3.70 0.18
CA VAL A 61 2.93 -3.62 -0.03
C VAL A 61 3.19 -3.24 -1.47
N LEU A 62 3.84 -2.10 -1.68
CA LEU A 62 4.25 -1.65 -3.01
C LEU A 62 5.69 -2.07 -3.28
N GLY A 63 5.91 -2.75 -4.40
CA GLY A 63 7.24 -3.04 -4.91
C GLY A 63 7.77 -1.96 -5.85
N GLU A 64 9.09 -1.92 -6.02
CA GLU A 64 9.76 -1.10 -7.05
C GLU A 64 9.33 -1.44 -8.48
N ASP A 65 8.78 -2.64 -8.67
CA ASP A 65 8.15 -3.14 -9.90
C ASP A 65 6.73 -2.59 -10.13
N LEU A 66 6.28 -1.68 -9.27
CA LEU A 66 4.91 -1.12 -9.23
C LEU A 66 3.82 -2.17 -8.97
N ILE A 67 4.18 -3.37 -8.53
CA ILE A 67 3.20 -4.40 -8.18
C ILE A 67 2.68 -4.14 -6.77
N VAL A 68 1.37 -3.92 -6.66
CA VAL A 68 0.64 -3.87 -5.39
C VAL A 68 0.41 -5.30 -4.89
N ARG A 69 0.96 -5.62 -3.72
CA ARG A 69 0.90 -6.93 -3.08
C ARG A 69 0.18 -6.82 -1.75
N LYS A 70 -0.34 -7.94 -1.24
CA LYS A 70 -1.01 -8.01 0.08
C LYS A 70 -2.09 -6.93 0.28
N LEU A 71 -2.81 -6.56 -0.78
CA LEU A 71 -3.90 -5.58 -0.70
C LEU A 71 -4.98 -6.10 0.25
N LYS A 72 -5.31 -5.29 1.26
CA LYS A 72 -6.39 -5.54 2.21
C LYS A 72 -7.24 -4.29 2.36
N PHE A 73 -8.55 -4.49 2.40
CA PHE A 73 -9.52 -3.49 2.81
C PHE A 73 -9.63 -3.52 4.33
N LEU A 74 -9.44 -2.36 4.95
CA LEU A 74 -9.46 -2.17 6.40
C LEU A 74 -10.87 -1.77 6.86
N GLU A 75 -11.09 -1.73 8.17
CA GLU A 75 -12.41 -1.46 8.77
C GLU A 75 -12.98 -0.11 8.28
N GLY A 76 -12.17 0.95 8.19
CA GLY A 76 -12.62 2.27 7.72
C GLY A 76 -13.24 2.26 6.31
N ALA A 77 -12.83 1.34 5.43
CA ALA A 77 -13.48 1.17 4.13
C ALA A 77 -14.87 0.52 4.28
N VAL A 78 -14.98 -0.49 5.13
CA VAL A 78 -16.15 -1.36 5.27
C VAL A 78 -17.26 -0.71 6.12
N ASP A 79 -16.93 0.20 7.04
CA ASP A 79 -17.89 0.96 7.84
C ASP A 79 -18.95 1.67 6.98
N GLN A 80 -18.59 2.06 5.75
CA GLN A 80 -19.51 2.65 4.78
C GLN A 80 -20.65 1.70 4.37
N LEU A 81 -20.43 0.38 4.45
CA LEU A 81 -21.41 -0.64 4.07
C LEU A 81 -22.39 -0.97 5.19
N GLU A 82 -22.01 -0.82 6.46
CA GLU A 82 -22.85 -1.14 7.61
C GLU A 82 -24.10 -0.24 7.72
N SER A 83 -24.05 0.93 7.09
CA SER A 83 -25.16 1.88 7.04
C SER A 83 -26.34 1.45 6.14
N THR A 84 -26.21 0.36 5.39
CA THR A 84 -27.24 -0.10 4.45
C THR A 84 -27.90 -1.39 4.97
N GLU A 85 -29.18 -1.34 5.36
CA GLU A 85 -29.98 -2.56 5.49
C GLU A 85 -30.08 -3.22 4.10
N ARG A 86 -29.49 -4.42 3.94
CA ARG A 86 -29.52 -5.17 2.69
C ARG A 86 -30.06 -6.56 2.96
N ASP A 87 -31.35 -6.74 2.68
CA ASP A 87 -32.03 -8.03 2.86
C ASP A 87 -31.71 -9.06 1.75
N ASP A 88 -31.01 -8.65 0.68
CA ASP A 88 -30.60 -9.51 -0.45
C ASP A 88 -29.07 -9.63 -0.55
N LEU A 89 -28.58 -10.87 -0.52
CA LEU A 89 -27.17 -11.23 -0.71
C LEU A 89 -26.58 -10.64 -2.00
N ARG A 90 -27.38 -10.54 -3.08
CA ARG A 90 -26.91 -9.94 -4.34
C ARG A 90 -26.63 -8.46 -4.17
N ALA A 91 -27.52 -7.73 -3.51
CA ALA A 91 -27.35 -6.32 -3.24
C ALA A 91 -26.14 -6.07 -2.32
N GLU A 92 -25.89 -6.96 -1.36
CA GLU A 92 -24.70 -6.90 -0.50
C GLU A 92 -23.40 -7.06 -1.30
N LEU A 93 -23.35 -8.06 -2.18
CA LEU A 93 -22.19 -8.31 -3.04
C LEU A 93 -21.92 -7.15 -3.99
N ASP A 94 -22.94 -6.62 -4.66
CA ASP A 94 -22.81 -5.49 -5.59
C ASP A 94 -22.22 -4.27 -4.91
N ALA A 95 -22.70 -3.94 -3.71
CA ALA A 95 -22.21 -2.78 -3.00
C ALA A 95 -20.83 -2.99 -2.35
N ARG A 96 -20.49 -4.22 -1.91
CA ARG A 96 -19.11 -4.58 -1.54
C ARG A 96 -18.17 -4.41 -2.73
N PHE A 97 -18.58 -4.87 -3.92
CA PHE A 97 -17.79 -4.72 -5.15
C PHE A 97 -17.62 -3.25 -5.54
N ALA A 98 -18.69 -2.45 -5.47
CA ALA A 98 -18.63 -1.01 -5.74
C ALA A 98 -17.68 -0.27 -4.80
N LEU A 99 -17.72 -0.59 -3.50
CA LEU A 99 -16.76 -0.07 -2.51
C LEU A 99 -15.33 -0.45 -2.90
N MET A 100 -15.06 -1.74 -3.10
CA MET A 100 -13.72 -2.23 -3.41
C MET A 100 -13.14 -1.60 -4.69
N ALA A 101 -13.97 -1.43 -5.73
CA ALA A 101 -13.59 -0.75 -6.96
C ALA A 101 -13.30 0.73 -6.75
N GLY A 102 -14.10 1.42 -5.92
CA GLY A 102 -13.89 2.81 -5.54
C GLY A 102 -12.57 3.03 -4.79
N GLU A 103 -12.26 2.17 -3.83
CA GLU A 103 -11.00 2.20 -3.08
C GLU A 103 -9.79 1.89 -3.97
N ALA A 104 -9.89 0.88 -4.84
CA ALA A 104 -8.84 0.59 -5.82
C ALA A 104 -8.58 1.80 -6.73
N ARG A 105 -9.64 2.47 -7.19
CA ARG A 105 -9.50 3.71 -7.97
C ARG A 105 -8.80 4.81 -7.18
N ARG A 106 -9.13 5.00 -5.90
CA ARG A 106 -8.43 5.96 -5.02
C ARG A 106 -6.95 5.65 -4.92
N LEU A 107 -6.59 4.40 -4.66
CA LEU A 107 -5.20 3.96 -4.61
C LEU A 107 -4.44 4.33 -5.88
N PHE A 108 -4.99 4.01 -7.05
CA PHE A 108 -4.33 4.34 -8.33
C PHE A 108 -4.15 5.85 -8.54
N LEU A 109 -5.10 6.69 -8.15
CA LEU A 109 -4.96 8.15 -8.26
C LEU A 109 -3.84 8.70 -7.36
N VAL A 110 -3.72 8.16 -6.14
CA VAL A 110 -2.64 8.53 -5.20
C VAL A 110 -1.29 8.11 -5.77
N LEU A 111 -1.17 6.88 -6.28
CA LEU A 111 0.07 6.38 -6.88
C LEU A 111 0.45 7.11 -8.18
N GLU A 112 -0.53 7.45 -9.02
CA GLU A 112 -0.32 8.24 -10.24
C GLU A 112 0.35 9.58 -9.93
N SER A 113 -0.20 10.30 -8.94
CA SER A 113 0.34 11.58 -8.48
C SER A 113 1.73 11.43 -7.86
N ALA A 114 1.89 10.47 -6.94
CA ALA A 114 3.12 10.27 -6.18
C ALA A 114 4.31 9.84 -7.05
N LEU A 115 4.07 8.93 -8.00
CA LEU A 115 5.12 8.32 -8.83
C LEU A 115 5.20 8.93 -10.22
N LYS A 116 4.36 9.93 -10.52
CA LYS A 116 4.29 10.63 -11.83
C LYS A 116 4.07 9.64 -12.98
N ILE A 117 3.18 8.67 -12.77
CA ILE A 117 2.86 7.64 -13.77
C ILE A 117 2.18 8.31 -14.97
N SER A 118 2.59 7.94 -16.19
CA SER A 118 1.95 8.43 -17.41
C SER A 118 0.52 7.90 -17.53
N LYS A 119 -0.39 8.71 -18.07
CA LYS A 119 -1.76 8.28 -18.39
C LYS A 119 -1.73 7.08 -19.32
N ALA A 120 -2.61 6.10 -19.07
CA ALA A 120 -2.87 5.05 -20.03
C ALA A 120 -3.51 5.65 -21.29
N GLU A 121 -2.99 5.28 -22.47
CA GLU A 121 -3.68 5.55 -23.73
C GLU A 121 -4.95 4.67 -23.79
N ALA A 122 -6.10 5.29 -24.03
CA ALA A 122 -7.41 4.65 -24.02
C ALA A 122 -7.78 4.03 -25.38
#